data_AF-A0A2P5YH14-F1
#
_entry.id   AF-A0A2P5YH14-F1
#
_cell.length_a   1.000
_cell.length_b   1.000
_cell.length_c   1.000
_cell.angle_alpha   90.00
_cell.angle_beta   90.00
_cell.angle_gamma   90.00
#
_symmetry.space_group_name_H-M   'P 1'
#
loop_
_entity.id
_entity.type
_entity.pdbx_description
1 polymer ?
#
loop_
_entity_poly.entity_id
_entity_poly.type
_entity_poly.pdbx_seq_one_letter_code
_entity_poly.pdbx_strand_id
1 'polypeptide(L)'
;MKLVVEIPTGNLFYVQVEDDATIDGLKKEIEAQENLAHERMIVIVDSKDENQLITKEDDGASLADFGVQDGSHIYLFFNPLNIESPYYHLFTLPESLLG
;
A
#
# COMPACT_ATOMS: atom_id res chain seq x y z
N MET A 1 13.50 -7.67 3.27
CA MET A 1 12.27 -8.39 3.64
C MET A 1 11.44 -8.82 2.42
N LYS A 2 10.75 -9.96 2.51
CA LYS A 2 9.83 -10.50 1.51
C LYS A 2 8.39 -10.24 1.95
N LEU A 3 7.65 -9.48 1.16
CA LEU A 3 6.27 -9.07 1.45
C LEU A 3 5.27 -9.83 0.60
N VAL A 4 4.06 -9.99 1.12
CA VAL A 4 2.91 -10.54 0.39
C VAL A 4 2.04 -9.38 -0.06
N VAL A 5 1.75 -9.28 -1.35
CA VAL A 5 0.89 -8.23 -1.91
C VAL A 5 -0.36 -8.86 -2.52
N GLU A 6 -1.53 -8.45 -2.06
CA GLU A 6 -2.83 -8.83 -2.59
C GLU A 6 -3.48 -7.64 -3.32
N ILE A 7 -3.92 -7.86 -4.56
CA ILE A 7 -4.62 -6.85 -5.37
C ILE A 7 -6.13 -7.12 -5.40
N PRO A 8 -6.98 -6.15 -5.77
CA PRO A 8 -8.44 -6.26 -5.61
C PRO A 8 -9.10 -7.34 -6.48
N THR A 9 -8.37 -7.88 -7.48
CA THR A 9 -8.81 -9.04 -8.26
C THR A 9 -8.63 -10.37 -7.51
N GLY A 10 -8.09 -10.35 -6.29
CA GLY A 10 -7.76 -11.53 -5.48
C GLY A 10 -6.44 -12.22 -5.88
N ASN A 11 -5.65 -11.60 -6.77
CA ASN A 11 -4.32 -12.13 -7.09
C ASN A 11 -3.34 -11.76 -5.97
N LEU A 12 -2.45 -12.70 -5.65
CA LEU A 12 -1.44 -12.56 -4.61
C LEU A 12 -0.06 -12.84 -5.21
N PHE A 13 0.89 -11.96 -4.94
CA PHE A 13 2.28 -12.09 -5.36
C PHE A 13 3.23 -11.67 -4.24
N TYR A 14 4.50 -12.05 -4.38
CA TYR A 14 5.54 -11.68 -3.43
C TYR A 14 6.41 -10.56 -4.02
N VAL A 15 6.82 -9.63 -3.17
CA VAL A 15 7.75 -8.55 -3.51
C VAL A 15 8.92 -8.57 -2.54
N GLN A 16 10.13 -8.44 -3.05
CA GLN A 16 11.34 -8.39 -2.23
C GLN A 16 11.82 -6.93 -2.14
N VAL A 17 11.96 -6.42 -0.93
CA VAL A 17 12.52 -5.09 -0.67
C VAL A 17 13.64 -5.17 0.36
N GLU A 18 14.45 -4.12 0.49
CA GLU A 18 15.43 -4.00 1.57
C GLU A 18 14.74 -3.82 2.92
N ASP A 19 15.45 -4.12 4.02
CA ASP A 19 14.85 -4.06 5.37
C ASP A 19 14.58 -2.62 5.84
N ASP A 20 15.26 -1.63 5.25
CA ASP A 20 15.08 -0.20 5.50
C ASP A 20 14.28 0.51 4.39
N ALA A 21 13.65 -0.26 3.48
CA ALA A 21 12.94 0.29 2.34
C ALA A 21 11.78 1.22 2.76
N THR A 22 11.53 2.23 1.92
CA THR A 22 10.43 3.17 2.07
C THR A 22 9.17 2.69 1.37
N ILE A 23 8.04 3.35 1.65
CA ILE A 23 6.78 3.13 0.94
C ILE A 23 6.94 3.35 -0.57
N ASP A 24 7.61 4.42 -0.98
CA ASP A 24 7.91 4.68 -2.40
C ASP A 24 8.76 3.56 -3.02
N GLY A 25 9.74 3.04 -2.28
CA GLY A 25 10.55 1.89 -2.70
C GLY A 25 9.70 0.65 -2.98
N LEU A 26 8.78 0.32 -2.08
CA LEU A 26 7.82 -0.78 -2.28
C LEU A 26 6.94 -0.57 -3.52
N LYS A 27 6.36 0.63 -3.68
CA LYS A 27 5.49 0.94 -4.82
C LYS A 27 6.23 0.83 -6.16
N LYS A 28 7.50 1.26 -6.21
CA LYS A 28 8.36 1.13 -7.40
C LYS A 28 8.71 -0.32 -7.72
N GLU A 29 8.97 -1.14 -6.70
CA GLU A 29 9.24 -2.57 -6.91
C GLU A 29 7.99 -3.28 -7.47
N ILE A 30 6.81 -2.97 -6.94
CA ILE A 30 5.52 -3.48 -7.46
C ILE A 30 5.31 -3.02 -8.91
N GLU A 31 5.59 -1.76 -9.24
CA GLU A 31 5.50 -1.26 -10.61
C GLU A 31 6.44 -2.02 -11.56
N ALA A 32 7.70 -2.21 -11.16
CA ALA A 32 8.68 -2.92 -11.97
C ALA A 32 8.28 -4.38 -12.21
N GLN A 33 7.68 -5.04 -11.21
CA GLN A 33 7.31 -6.45 -11.28
C GLN A 33 5.99 -6.68 -12.03
N GLU A 34 4.94 -5.92 -11.70
CA GLU A 34 3.57 -6.18 -12.18
C GLU A 34 3.10 -5.18 -13.25
N ASN A 35 3.93 -4.20 -13.62
CA ASN A 35 3.62 -3.15 -14.59
C ASN A 35 2.37 -2.33 -14.20
N LEU A 36 2.26 -2.01 -12.91
CA LEU A 36 1.17 -1.24 -12.31
C LEU A 36 1.62 0.19 -12.03
N ALA A 37 0.74 1.18 -12.25
CA ALA A 37 1.07 2.60 -12.08
C ALA A 37 1.26 2.97 -10.59
N HIS A 38 2.52 3.13 -10.15
CA HIS A 38 2.87 3.37 -8.74
C HIS A 38 2.24 4.65 -8.17
N GLU A 39 2.13 5.71 -8.97
CA GLU A 39 1.57 7.00 -8.57
C GLU A 39 0.12 6.94 -8.08
N ARG A 40 -0.59 5.88 -8.46
CA ARG A 40 -2.00 5.66 -8.09
C ARG A 40 -2.16 4.66 -6.97
N MET A 41 -1.08 4.02 -6.52
CA MET A 41 -1.15 2.96 -5.51
C MET A 41 -1.52 3.53 -4.14
N ILE A 42 -2.51 2.90 -3.53
CA ILE A 42 -2.84 3.03 -2.11
C ILE A 42 -2.42 1.72 -1.45
N VAL A 43 -1.63 1.82 -0.40
CA VAL A 43 -1.08 0.66 0.30
C VAL A 43 -1.76 0.58 1.65
N ILE A 44 -2.30 -0.58 2.00
CA ILE A 44 -2.79 -0.86 3.35
C ILE A 44 -1.94 -1.98 3.93
N VAL A 45 -1.32 -1.71 5.07
CA VAL A 45 -0.52 -2.71 5.79
C VAL A 45 -1.41 -3.42 6.79
N ASP A 46 -1.48 -4.75 6.69
CA ASP A 46 -2.05 -5.61 7.73
C ASP A 46 -1.01 -5.73 8.87
N SER A 47 -1.08 -4.78 9.81
CA SER A 47 -0.24 -4.79 11.00
C SER A 47 -0.98 -5.46 12.15
N LYS A 48 -0.24 -6.04 13.10
CA LYS A 48 -0.80 -6.82 14.22
C LYS A 48 -1.81 -6.06 15.08
N ASP A 49 -1.70 -4.74 15.14
CA ASP A 49 -2.49 -3.91 16.03
C ASP A 49 -3.63 -3.21 15.27
N GLU A 50 -3.35 -2.57 14.13
CA GLU A 50 -4.36 -1.90 13.30
C GLU A 50 -3.96 -1.86 11.81
N ASN A 51 -4.94 -1.90 10.90
CA ASN A 51 -4.70 -1.72 9.47
C ASN A 51 -4.36 -0.26 9.19
N GLN A 52 -3.12 0.01 8.78
CA GLN A 52 -2.69 1.37 8.49
C GLN A 52 -2.85 1.67 7.00
N LEU A 53 -3.65 2.71 6.69
CA LEU A 53 -3.78 3.27 5.36
C LEU A 53 -2.59 4.17 5.07
N ILE A 54 -1.78 3.79 4.08
CA ILE A 54 -0.60 4.53 3.66
C ILE A 54 -0.94 5.28 2.38
N THR A 55 -0.93 6.61 2.49
CA THR A 55 -1.26 7.51 1.40
C THR A 55 0.01 8.03 0.72
N LYS A 56 -0.14 8.93 -0.27
CA LYS A 56 0.99 9.54 -0.96
C LYS A 56 1.86 10.41 -0.04
N GLU A 57 1.29 10.94 1.04
CA GLU A 57 2.02 11.78 2.00
C GLU A 57 3.07 10.98 2.79
N ASP A 58 2.89 9.66 2.84
CA ASP A 58 3.73 8.71 3.56
C ASP A 58 4.82 8.06 2.67
N ASP A 59 4.94 8.47 1.40
CA ASP A 59 5.87 7.86 0.43
C ASP A 59 7.34 7.88 0.92
N GLY A 60 7.71 8.88 1.73
CA GLY A 60 9.05 9.02 2.30
C GLY A 60 9.29 8.25 3.60
N ALA A 61 8.25 7.72 4.24
CA ALA A 61 8.37 7.00 5.50
C ALA A 61 8.89 5.57 5.28
N SER A 62 9.56 5.02 6.30
CA SER A 62 10.06 3.65 6.24
C SER A 62 8.90 2.67 6.40
N LEU A 63 8.97 1.52 5.72
CA LEU A 63 8.05 0.42 5.96
C LEU A 63 8.04 -0.01 7.44
N ALA A 64 9.19 0.09 8.12
CA ALA A 64 9.32 -0.25 9.53
C ALA A 64 8.51 0.69 10.44
N ASP A 65 8.30 1.95 10.06
CA ASP A 65 7.50 2.93 10.82
C ASP A 65 6.02 2.51 10.88
N PHE A 66 5.56 1.73 9.89
CA PHE A 66 4.22 1.14 9.83
C PHE A 66 4.16 -0.30 10.37
N GLY A 67 5.23 -0.77 11.02
CA GLY A 67 5.29 -2.12 11.59
C GLY A 67 5.37 -3.24 10.54
N VAL A 68 5.72 -2.93 9.29
CA VAL A 68 5.94 -3.93 8.25
C VAL A 68 7.18 -4.76 8.58
N GLN A 69 7.07 -6.07 8.44
CA GLN A 69 8.13 -7.04 8.69
C GLN A 69 8.19 -8.06 7.54
N ASP A 70 9.22 -8.91 7.55
CA ASP A 70 9.28 -10.05 6.65
C ASP A 70 8.02 -10.93 6.79
N GLY A 71 7.37 -11.21 5.66
CA GLY A 71 6.10 -11.94 5.60
C GLY A 71 4.86 -11.10 5.87
N SER A 72 4.97 -9.78 6.10
CA SER A 72 3.78 -8.92 6.24
C SER A 72 2.90 -8.92 4.99
N HIS A 73 1.59 -8.79 5.23
CA HIS A 73 0.58 -8.76 4.19
C HIS A 73 0.20 -7.32 3.84
N ILE A 74 0.16 -7.04 2.54
CA ILE A 74 -0.08 -5.72 1.98
C ILE A 74 -1.29 -5.81 1.05
N TYR A 75 -2.31 -5.00 1.30
CA TYR A 75 -3.42 -4.83 0.38
C TYR A 75 -3.17 -3.63 -0.51
N LEU A 76 -3.19 -3.85 -1.82
CA LEU A 76 -2.95 -2.83 -2.83
C LEU A 76 -4.27 -2.37 -3.46
N PHE A 77 -4.50 -1.06 -3.44
CA PHE A 77 -5.63 -0.41 -4.10
C PHE A 77 -5.14 0.67 -5.05
N PHE A 78 -6.05 1.25 -5.86
CA PHE A 78 -5.71 2.28 -6.83
C PHE A 78 -6.63 3.48 -6.74
N ASN A 79 -6.03 4.67 -6.72
CA ASN A 79 -6.74 5.91 -6.97
C ASN A 79 -7.28 5.93 -8.42
N PRO A 80 -8.52 6.42 -8.61
CA PRO A 80 -9.07 6.63 -9.95
C PRO A 80 -8.27 7.69 -10.70
N LEU A 81 -8.25 7.60 -12.03
CA LEU A 81 -7.48 8.48 -12.91
C LEU A 81 -7.98 9.94 -12.98
N ASN A 82 -9.09 10.27 -12.30
CA ASN A 82 -9.82 11.51 -12.59
C ASN A 82 -9.41 12.66 -11.66
N ILE A 83 -8.84 13.70 -12.26
CA ILE A 83 -8.29 14.91 -11.62
C ILE A 83 -9.40 15.97 -11.34
N GLU A 84 -10.66 15.71 -11.70
CA GLU A 84 -11.73 16.73 -11.62
C GLU A 84 -13.08 16.23 -11.06
N SER A 85 -13.11 15.21 -10.19
CA SER A 85 -14.36 14.82 -9.52
C SER A 85 -14.42 15.40 -8.10
N PRO A 86 -15.40 16.27 -7.75
CA PRO A 86 -15.52 16.86 -6.41
C PRO A 86 -15.86 15.86 -5.29
N TYR A 87 -15.93 14.56 -5.59
CA TYR A 87 -16.24 13.48 -4.66
C TYR A 87 -14.97 12.71 -4.23
N TYR A 88 -13.94 13.44 -3.76
CA TYR A 88 -12.65 12.89 -3.30
C TYR A 88 -12.70 12.14 -1.95
N HIS A 89 -13.72 11.31 -1.71
CA HIS A 89 -13.79 10.46 -0.53
C HIS A 89 -14.18 9.03 -0.95
N LEU A 90 -13.30 8.36 -1.71
CA LEU A 90 -13.57 7.00 -2.21
C LEU A 90 -13.14 5.88 -1.27
N PHE A 91 -12.39 6.20 -0.21
CA PHE A 91 -12.24 5.32 0.94
C PHE A 91 -12.76 6.07 2.15
N THR A 92 -14.08 6.20 2.27
CA THR A 92 -14.66 6.22 3.62
C THR A 92 -14.38 4.83 4.19
N LEU A 93 -13.18 4.66 4.79
CA LEU A 93 -12.93 3.51 5.65
C LEU A 93 -14.12 3.48 6.62
N PRO A 94 -14.82 2.34 6.75
CA PRO A 94 -15.85 2.23 7.77
C PRO A 94 -15.21 2.64 9.11
N GLU A 95 -15.92 3.41 9.94
CA GLU A 95 -15.38 3.92 11.22
C GLU A 95 -14.75 2.82 12.08
N SER A 96 -15.17 1.57 11.88
CA SER A 96 -14.56 0.37 12.48
C SER A 96 -13.08 0.13 12.16
N LEU A 97 -12.51 0.81 11.16
CA LEU A 97 -11.10 0.74 10.76
C LEU A 97 -10.33 2.03 11.10
N LEU A 98 -10.95 2.99 11.79
CA LEU A 98 -10.34 4.29 12.14
C LEU A 98 -10.01 4.44 13.64
N GLY A 99 -10.17 3.38 14.44
CA GLY A 99 -9.94 3.36 15.90
C GLY A 99 -11.22 3.27 16.72
#